data_AF-A0A7X8WH66-F1
#
_entry.id   AF-A0A7X8WH66-F1
#
_cell.length_a   1.000
_cell.length_b   1.000
_cell.length_c   1.000
_cell.angle_alpha   90.00
_cell.angle_beta   90.00
_cell.angle_gamma   90.00
#
_symmetry.space_group_name_H-M   'P 1'
#
loop_
_entity.id
_entity.type
_entity.pdbx_description
1 polymer ?
#
loop_
_entity_poly.entity_id
_entity_poly.type
_entity_poly.pdbx_seq_one_letter_code
_entity_poly.pdbx_strand_id
1 'polypeptide(L)'
;LNWLVNKNNPIFPFLAFGMFGVWVGLLLKHNPVKGLVKWILPVSLGYLGAGIAGYILTPETMLERAIDPTWYFIMVMQIGLFLLMVLLAMLFFDQEKKRSCFVFAFFKRFGVAGLTPFFLEQIVSALIYLIITQIYPVYFNIPVTLIYGVTLAILWGLFLKFWEKKGYRYGLEWIMTKLLAKVGYSSKRNKLMGGVND
;
A
#
# COMPACT_ATOMS: atom_id res chain seq x y z
N LEU A 1 -17.34 11.53 19.30
CA LEU A 1 -16.55 11.94 18.11
C LEU A 1 -15.08 11.57 18.25
N ASN A 2 -14.43 11.88 19.39
CA ASN A 2 -13.01 11.62 19.59
C ASN A 2 -12.62 10.16 19.24
N TRP A 3 -13.26 9.12 19.78
CA TRP A 3 -12.85 7.73 19.51
C TRP A 3 -12.86 7.28 18.03
N LEU A 4 -13.62 7.96 17.15
CA LEU A 4 -13.74 7.60 15.72
C LEU A 4 -12.79 8.41 14.81
N VAL A 5 -12.35 9.57 15.28
CA VAL A 5 -11.59 10.58 14.51
C VAL A 5 -10.29 10.97 15.23
N ASN A 6 -9.98 10.36 16.38
CA ASN A 6 -8.77 10.66 17.15
C ASN A 6 -7.54 10.27 16.33
N LYS A 7 -6.55 11.16 16.30
CA LYS A 7 -5.24 10.97 15.69
C LYS A 7 -4.58 9.61 16.01
N ASN A 8 -4.77 9.10 17.22
CA ASN A 8 -4.17 7.85 17.67
C ASN A 8 -4.90 6.60 17.16
N ASN A 9 -6.20 6.69 16.86
CA ASN A 9 -7.01 5.59 16.33
C ASN A 9 -8.08 6.11 15.36
N PRO A 10 -7.69 6.62 14.18
CA PRO A 10 -8.62 7.27 13.28
C PRO A 10 -9.33 6.23 12.40
N ILE A 11 -10.33 5.57 12.99
CA ILE A 11 -11.12 4.53 12.34
C ILE A 11 -11.77 5.06 11.06
N PHE A 12 -12.33 6.27 11.09
CA PHE A 12 -13.05 6.85 9.95
C PHE A 12 -12.13 7.21 8.77
N PRO A 13 -10.97 7.86 8.97
CA PRO A 13 -10.00 8.04 7.89
C PRO A 13 -9.56 6.72 7.25
N PHE A 14 -9.29 5.66 8.03
CA PHE A 14 -8.96 4.36 7.45
C PHE A 14 -10.13 3.71 6.70
N LEU A 15 -11.35 3.83 7.23
CA LEU A 15 -12.56 3.38 6.53
C LEU A 15 -12.75 4.11 5.20
N ALA A 16 -12.43 5.41 5.14
CA ALA A 16 -12.51 6.20 3.91
C ALA A 16 -11.63 5.61 2.80
N PHE A 17 -10.39 5.21 3.09
CA PHE A 17 -9.54 4.50 2.11
C PHE A 17 -10.20 3.23 1.59
N GLY A 18 -10.81 2.44 2.47
CA GLY A 18 -11.57 1.25 2.09
C GLY A 18 -12.75 1.57 1.18
N MET A 19 -13.54 2.59 1.52
CA MET A 19 -14.67 3.06 0.70
C MET A 19 -14.23 3.57 -0.67
N PHE A 20 -13.15 4.34 -0.74
CA PHE A 20 -12.55 4.77 -2.02
C PHE A 20 -12.09 3.57 -2.85
N GLY A 21 -11.50 2.55 -2.22
CA GLY A 21 -11.16 1.29 -2.89
C GLY A 21 -12.38 0.58 -3.48
N VAL A 22 -13.49 0.50 -2.72
CA VAL A 22 -14.77 -0.05 -3.21
C VAL A 22 -15.30 0.77 -4.39
N TRP A 23 -15.30 2.10 -4.27
CA TRP A 23 -15.75 2.99 -5.33
C TRP A 23 -14.94 2.81 -6.62
N VAL A 24 -13.61 2.74 -6.53
CA VAL A 24 -12.74 2.46 -7.68
C VAL A 24 -13.05 1.07 -8.27
N GLY A 25 -13.23 0.05 -7.43
CA GLY A 25 -13.58 -1.30 -7.87
C GLY A 25 -14.93 -1.37 -8.59
N LEU A 26 -15.93 -0.62 -8.13
CA LEU A 26 -17.23 -0.50 -8.79
C LEU A 26 -17.10 0.23 -10.14
N LEU A 27 -16.34 1.32 -10.19
CA LEU A 27 -16.11 2.03 -11.44
C LEU A 27 -15.44 1.15 -12.49
N LEU A 28 -14.44 0.34 -12.09
CA LEU A 28 -13.77 -0.65 -12.94
C LEU A 28 -14.73 -1.68 -13.54
N LYS A 29 -15.73 -2.11 -12.76
CA LYS A 29 -16.73 -3.07 -13.25
C LYS A 29 -17.58 -2.51 -14.38
N HIS A 30 -17.84 -1.21 -14.38
CA HIS A 30 -18.78 -0.56 -15.29
C HIS A 30 -18.12 0.24 -16.42
N ASN A 31 -16.82 0.55 -16.34
CA ASN A 31 -16.14 1.38 -17.31
C ASN A 31 -14.80 0.78 -17.74
N PRO A 32 -14.39 0.93 -19.01
CA PRO A 32 -13.03 0.64 -19.41
C PRO A 32 -12.05 1.58 -18.69
N VAL A 33 -10.81 1.14 -18.48
CA VAL A 33 -9.77 1.88 -17.74
C VAL A 33 -9.61 3.33 -18.20
N LYS A 34 -9.71 3.58 -19.52
CA LYS A 34 -9.62 4.93 -20.11
C LYS A 34 -10.75 5.86 -19.63
N GLY A 35 -11.93 5.32 -19.33
CA GLY A 35 -13.06 6.05 -18.77
C GLY A 35 -12.87 6.40 -17.28
N LEU A 36 -12.07 5.62 -16.54
CA LEU A 36 -11.79 5.86 -15.12
C LEU A 36 -11.01 7.14 -14.87
N VAL A 37 -10.12 7.51 -15.82
CA VAL A 37 -9.34 8.75 -15.73
C VAL A 37 -10.25 9.95 -15.52
N LYS A 38 -11.39 10.01 -16.22
CA LYS A 38 -12.33 11.13 -16.13
C LYS A 38 -12.96 11.30 -14.74
N TRP A 39 -13.06 10.22 -13.97
CA TRP A 39 -13.69 10.23 -12.65
C TRP A 39 -12.65 10.29 -11.52
N ILE A 40 -11.59 9.49 -11.60
CA ILE A 40 -10.59 9.37 -10.54
C ILE A 40 -9.65 10.58 -10.55
N LEU A 41 -9.22 11.05 -11.73
CA LEU A 41 -8.25 12.15 -11.83
C LEU A 41 -8.74 13.44 -11.14
N PRO A 42 -9.93 14.01 -11.46
CA PRO A 42 -10.36 15.25 -10.83
C PRO A 42 -10.58 15.09 -9.32
N VAL A 43 -11.12 13.96 -8.87
CA VAL A 43 -11.30 13.69 -7.43
C VAL A 43 -9.94 13.63 -6.74
N SER A 44 -9.00 12.86 -7.29
CA SER A 44 -7.68 12.69 -6.71
C SER A 44 -6.88 14.00 -6.64
N LEU A 45 -6.93 14.84 -7.68
CA LEU A 45 -6.33 16.17 -7.69
C LEU A 45 -7.03 17.13 -6.73
N GLY A 46 -8.36 17.05 -6.63
CA GLY A 46 -9.14 17.84 -5.67
C GLY A 46 -8.76 17.54 -4.23
N TYR A 47 -8.68 16.26 -3.85
CA TYR A 47 -8.23 15.84 -2.52
C TYR A 47 -6.76 16.20 -2.28
N LEU A 48 -5.88 16.01 -3.27
CA LEU A 48 -4.46 16.37 -3.12
C LEU A 48 -4.30 17.89 -2.92
N GLY A 49 -4.96 18.70 -3.74
CA GLY A 49 -4.92 20.16 -3.66
C GLY A 49 -5.53 20.69 -2.36
N ALA A 50 -6.70 20.16 -1.96
CA ALA A 50 -7.34 20.52 -0.69
C ALA A 50 -6.48 20.12 0.52
N GLY A 51 -5.84 18.95 0.47
CA GLY A 51 -4.90 18.49 1.50
C GLY A 51 -3.67 19.38 1.63
N ILE A 52 -3.05 19.74 0.50
CA ILE A 52 -1.89 20.66 0.48
C ILE A 52 -2.28 22.05 0.99
N ALA A 53 -3.38 22.61 0.49
CA ALA A 53 -3.85 23.92 0.91
C ALA A 53 -4.19 23.94 2.40
N GLY A 54 -4.93 22.93 2.89
CA GLY A 54 -5.25 22.81 4.30
C GLY A 54 -4.02 22.60 5.18
N TYR A 55 -3.04 21.80 4.74
CA TYR A 55 -1.79 21.62 5.46
C TYR A 55 -0.99 22.92 5.63
N ILE A 56 -0.94 23.76 4.58
CA ILE A 56 -0.22 25.05 4.62
C ILE A 56 -0.98 26.11 5.44
N LEU A 57 -2.32 26.13 5.36
CA LEU A 57 -3.15 27.18 5.94
C LEU A 57 -3.55 26.92 7.39
N THR A 58 -3.47 25.66 7.87
CA THR A 58 -3.87 25.33 9.24
C THR A 58 -2.73 25.49 10.24
N PRO A 59 -3.02 25.99 11.45
CA PRO A 59 -2.02 26.11 12.50
C PRO A 59 -1.56 24.72 12.96
N GLU A 60 -0.25 24.57 13.17
CA GLU A 60 0.35 23.35 13.69
C GLU A 60 -0.12 23.10 15.13
N THR A 61 -1.08 22.18 15.30
CA THR A 61 -1.63 21.80 16.62
C THR A 61 -1.23 20.38 17.00
N MET A 62 -0.14 19.87 16.41
CA MET A 62 0.26 18.45 16.46
C MET A 62 0.51 17.88 17.86
N LEU A 63 0.66 18.73 18.87
CA LEU A 63 0.98 18.40 20.25
C LEU A 63 -0.24 18.49 21.19
N GLU A 64 -1.37 19.02 20.73
CA GLU A 64 -2.58 19.17 21.55
C GLU A 64 -3.46 17.93 21.43
N ARG A 65 -4.04 17.45 22.54
CA ARG A 65 -5.01 16.33 22.55
C ARG A 65 -6.39 16.76 22.00
N ALA A 66 -6.39 17.41 20.84
CA ALA A 66 -7.56 17.88 20.12
C ALA A 66 -7.64 17.23 18.73
N ILE A 67 -8.71 17.53 17.99
CA ILE A 67 -8.80 17.16 16.57
C ILE A 67 -7.77 18.01 15.83
N ASP A 68 -6.65 17.39 15.46
CA ASP A 68 -5.51 18.00 14.77
C ASP A 68 -5.88 18.25 13.29
N PRO A 69 -6.13 19.50 12.88
CA PRO A 69 -6.51 19.81 11.51
C PRO A 69 -5.37 19.50 10.53
N THR A 70 -4.12 19.69 10.95
CA THR A 70 -2.95 19.39 10.14
C THR A 70 -2.90 17.89 9.82
N TRP A 71 -3.13 17.04 10.82
CA TRP A 71 -3.22 15.60 10.65
C TRP A 71 -4.38 15.20 9.72
N TYR A 72 -5.55 15.82 9.87
CA TYR A 72 -6.68 15.59 8.97
C TYR A 72 -6.33 15.92 7.52
N PHE A 73 -5.70 17.07 7.27
CA PHE A 73 -5.30 17.48 5.92
C PHE A 73 -4.18 16.62 5.33
N ILE A 74 -3.30 16.05 6.17
CA ILE A 74 -2.36 15.01 5.74
C ILE A 74 -3.13 13.78 5.23
N MET A 75 -4.18 13.34 5.94
CA MET A 75 -4.99 12.19 5.48
C MET A 75 -5.75 12.50 4.18
N VAL A 76 -6.31 13.70 4.05
CA VAL A 76 -6.96 14.19 2.81
C VAL A 76 -5.97 14.17 1.64
N MET A 77 -4.75 14.68 1.86
CA MET A 77 -3.67 14.63 0.87
C MET A 77 -3.29 13.19 0.51
N GLN A 78 -3.17 12.30 1.50
CA GLN A 78 -2.86 10.89 1.30
C GLN A 78 -3.94 10.15 0.51
N ILE A 79 -5.22 10.46 0.68
CA ILE A 79 -6.31 9.91 -0.14
C ILE A 79 -6.14 10.34 -1.60
N GLY A 80 -5.87 11.62 -1.85
CA GLY A 80 -5.61 12.13 -3.20
C GLY A 80 -4.42 11.42 -3.87
N LEU A 81 -3.30 11.31 -3.15
CA LEU A 81 -2.12 10.59 -3.62
C LEU A 81 -2.40 9.10 -3.86
N PHE A 82 -3.11 8.44 -2.95
CA PHE A 82 -3.52 7.04 -3.09
C PHE A 82 -4.32 6.81 -4.37
N LEU A 83 -5.34 7.63 -4.63
CA LEU A 83 -6.15 7.51 -5.84
C LEU A 83 -5.33 7.76 -7.12
N LEU A 84 -4.39 8.71 -7.11
CA LEU A 84 -3.45 8.91 -8.22
C LEU A 84 -2.55 7.70 -8.44
N MET A 85 -2.01 7.11 -7.38
CA MET A 85 -1.18 5.91 -7.48
C MET A 85 -1.96 4.71 -8.02
N VAL A 86 -3.21 4.54 -7.60
CA VAL A 86 -4.11 3.49 -8.11
C VAL A 86 -4.41 3.72 -9.60
N LEU A 87 -4.73 4.96 -9.99
CA LEU A 87 -4.94 5.32 -11.39
C LEU A 87 -3.70 5.07 -12.25
N LEU A 88 -2.53 5.49 -11.78
CA LEU A 88 -1.25 5.24 -12.42
C LEU A 88 -1.03 3.73 -12.58
N ALA A 89 -1.24 2.95 -11.50
CA ALA A 89 -1.08 1.50 -11.56
C ALA A 89 -2.00 0.88 -12.61
N MET A 90 -3.27 1.28 -12.69
CA MET A 90 -4.18 0.78 -13.73
C MET A 90 -3.70 1.14 -15.14
N LEU A 91 -3.29 2.38 -15.36
CA LEU A 91 -2.81 2.83 -16.67
C LEU A 91 -1.52 2.12 -17.13
N PHE A 92 -0.65 1.72 -16.19
CA PHE A 92 0.63 1.07 -16.49
C PHE A 92 0.54 -0.47 -16.52
N PHE A 93 -0.22 -1.08 -15.61
CA PHE A 93 -0.26 -2.53 -15.41
C PHE A 93 -1.45 -3.22 -16.09
N ASP A 94 -2.56 -2.51 -16.35
CA ASP A 94 -3.78 -3.07 -16.95
C ASP A 94 -3.81 -2.93 -18.49
N GLN A 95 -2.65 -2.75 -19.12
CA GLN A 95 -2.55 -2.79 -20.57
C GLN A 95 -2.40 -4.23 -21.05
N GLU A 96 -3.24 -4.66 -21.99
CA GLU A 96 -3.24 -6.02 -22.58
C GLU A 96 -1.89 -6.46 -23.16
N LYS A 97 -0.99 -5.51 -23.45
CA LYS A 97 0.37 -5.81 -23.89
C LYS A 97 1.18 -6.34 -22.70
N LYS A 98 1.48 -7.65 -22.72
CA LYS A 98 2.42 -8.34 -21.83
C LYS A 98 3.80 -7.64 -21.83
N ARG A 99 3.94 -6.59 -21.02
CA ARG A 99 5.23 -5.92 -20.78
C ARG A 99 5.99 -6.74 -19.75
N SER A 100 6.82 -7.67 -20.23
CA SER A 100 7.77 -8.40 -19.39
C SER A 100 8.96 -7.51 -19.03
N CYS A 101 8.74 -6.50 -18.20
CA CYS A 101 9.80 -5.70 -17.59
C CYS A 101 10.10 -6.18 -16.18
N PHE A 102 11.34 -6.04 -15.71
CA PHE A 102 11.75 -6.33 -14.35
C PHE A 102 10.85 -5.63 -13.31
N VAL A 103 10.48 -4.37 -13.57
CA VAL A 103 9.58 -3.58 -12.72
C VAL A 103 8.20 -4.24 -12.63
N PHE A 104 7.67 -4.73 -13.76
CA PHE A 104 6.40 -5.45 -13.79
C PHE A 104 6.45 -6.72 -12.94
N ALA A 105 7.50 -7.52 -13.09
CA ALA A 105 7.69 -8.72 -12.29
C ALA A 105 7.84 -8.40 -10.80
N PHE A 106 8.52 -7.31 -10.43
CA PHE A 106 8.67 -6.85 -9.06
C PHE A 106 7.31 -6.52 -8.43
N PHE A 107 6.52 -5.63 -9.05
CA PHE A 107 5.20 -5.25 -8.54
C PHE A 107 4.21 -6.43 -8.54
N LYS A 108 4.28 -7.33 -9.53
CA LYS A 108 3.46 -8.56 -9.55
C LYS A 108 3.74 -9.43 -8.32
N ARG A 109 5.01 -9.63 -7.94
CA ARG A 109 5.40 -10.41 -6.76
C ARG A 109 4.86 -9.79 -5.47
N PHE A 110 5.01 -8.47 -5.32
CA PHE A 110 4.44 -7.74 -4.18
C PHE A 110 2.91 -7.80 -4.15
N GLY A 111 2.24 -7.75 -5.30
CA GLY A 111 0.78 -7.91 -5.37
C GLY A 111 0.29 -9.31 -4.99
N VAL A 112 1.10 -10.35 -5.24
CA VAL A 112 0.74 -11.75 -4.95
C VAL A 112 1.04 -12.14 -3.49
N ALA A 113 2.22 -11.77 -2.99
CA ALA A 113 2.76 -12.24 -1.72
C ALA A 113 3.28 -11.12 -0.81
N GLY A 114 2.77 -9.89 -0.96
CA GLY A 114 3.20 -8.72 -0.19
C GLY A 114 2.62 -8.59 1.22
N LEU A 115 1.57 -9.33 1.58
CA LEU A 115 1.00 -9.32 2.93
C LEU A 115 1.99 -9.91 3.94
N THR A 116 2.71 -10.99 3.59
CA THR A 116 3.74 -11.53 4.49
C THR A 116 4.86 -10.53 4.77
N PRO A 117 5.54 -9.95 3.76
CA PRO A 117 6.47 -8.85 3.95
C PRO A 117 5.85 -7.72 4.77
N PHE A 118 4.63 -7.29 4.49
CA PHE A 118 3.98 -6.19 5.21
C PHE A 118 3.93 -6.42 6.73
N PHE A 119 3.58 -7.63 7.19
CA PHE A 119 3.54 -7.94 8.62
C PHE A 119 4.93 -8.19 9.22
N LEU A 120 5.84 -8.82 8.48
CA LEU A 120 7.18 -9.15 8.97
C LEU A 120 8.15 -7.96 8.90
N GLU A 121 7.89 -6.98 8.03
CA GLU A 121 8.75 -5.83 7.80
C GLU A 121 9.00 -5.07 9.10
N GLN A 122 7.98 -4.82 9.92
CA GLN A 122 8.13 -4.12 11.20
C GLN A 122 9.06 -4.87 12.17
N ILE A 123 8.93 -6.20 12.25
CA ILE A 123 9.76 -7.04 13.10
C ILE A 123 11.20 -7.05 12.59
N VAL A 124 11.39 -7.24 11.28
CA VAL A 124 12.70 -7.25 10.64
C VAL A 124 13.37 -5.89 10.78
N SER A 125 12.64 -4.80 10.58
CA SER A 125 13.14 -3.43 10.74
C SER A 125 13.56 -3.14 12.17
N ALA A 126 12.77 -3.55 13.16
CA ALA A 126 13.14 -3.41 14.56
C ALA A 126 14.40 -4.21 14.92
N LEU A 127 14.55 -5.43 14.40
CA LEU A 127 15.74 -6.24 14.60
C LEU A 127 16.99 -5.63 13.94
N ILE A 128 16.87 -5.14 12.70
CA ILE A 128 17.95 -4.46 11.99
C ILE A 128 18.36 -3.20 12.78
N TYR A 129 17.40 -2.39 13.22
CA TYR A 129 17.67 -1.21 14.03
C TYR A 129 18.39 -1.56 15.34
N LEU A 130 17.94 -2.59 16.05
CA LEU A 130 18.59 -3.06 17.28
C LEU A 130 20.04 -3.44 17.02
N ILE A 131 20.32 -4.20 15.96
CA ILE A 131 21.70 -4.61 15.61
C ILE A 131 22.55 -3.38 15.26
N ILE A 132 22.04 -2.50 14.41
CA ILE A 132 22.76 -1.31 13.96
C ILE A 132 23.12 -0.42 15.15
N THR A 133 22.17 -0.17 16.05
CA THR A 133 22.37 0.69 17.22
C THR A 133 23.36 0.13 18.24
N GLN A 134 23.61 -1.18 18.28
CA GLN A 134 24.71 -1.76 19.08
C GLN A 134 26.09 -1.39 18.53
N ILE A 135 26.20 -1.16 17.21
CA ILE A 135 27.47 -0.89 16.53
C ILE A 135 27.68 0.63 16.39
N TYR A 136 26.63 1.37 16.04
CA TYR A 136 26.69 2.81 15.81
C TYR A 136 25.33 3.48 16.11
N PRO A 137 25.30 4.60 16.85
CA PRO A 137 24.05 5.33 17.09
C PRO A 137 23.56 5.97 15.78
N VAL A 138 22.52 5.40 15.18
CA VAL A 138 21.89 5.92 13.96
C VAL A 138 20.72 6.83 14.31
N TYR A 139 20.72 8.01 13.69
CA TYR A 139 19.61 8.97 13.75
C TYR A 139 18.86 8.98 12.42
N PHE A 140 17.56 8.70 12.47
CA PHE A 140 16.70 8.70 11.29
C PHE A 140 16.19 10.11 10.99
N ASN A 141 16.93 10.85 10.15
CA ASN A 141 16.38 12.02 9.48
C ASN A 141 15.64 11.60 8.20
N ILE A 142 14.86 12.50 7.60
CA ILE A 142 14.04 12.20 6.42
C ILE A 142 14.85 11.52 5.30
N PRO A 143 16.04 12.02 4.88
CA PRO A 143 16.85 11.35 3.87
C PRO A 143 17.27 9.92 4.24
N VAL A 144 17.76 9.71 5.46
CA VAL A 144 18.20 8.39 5.93
C VAL A 144 17.02 7.42 5.99
N THR A 145 15.86 7.86 6.48
CA THR A 145 14.64 7.05 6.51
C THR A 145 14.17 6.65 5.11
N LEU A 146 14.24 7.57 4.13
CA LEU A 146 13.89 7.27 2.75
C LEU A 146 14.84 6.24 2.14
N ILE A 147 16.16 6.41 2.33
CA ILE A 147 17.19 5.47 1.84
C ILE A 147 16.98 4.09 2.46
N TYR A 148 16.73 4.05 3.78
CA TYR A 148 16.47 2.82 4.51
C TYR A 148 15.22 2.11 3.98
N GLY A 149 14.10 2.83 3.83
CA GLY A 149 12.85 2.29 3.31
C GLY A 149 12.98 1.75 1.88
N VAL A 150 13.67 2.48 0.99
CA VAL A 150 13.92 2.03 -0.39
C VAL A 150 14.80 0.78 -0.41
N THR A 151 15.85 0.75 0.41
CA THR A 151 16.75 -0.41 0.50
C THR A 151 15.99 -1.64 1.00
N LEU A 152 15.17 -1.48 2.03
CA LEU A 152 14.35 -2.55 2.57
C LEU A 152 13.31 -3.06 1.56
N ALA A 153 12.67 -2.16 0.81
CA ALA A 153 11.75 -2.53 -0.26
C ALA A 153 12.44 -3.36 -1.36
N ILE A 154 13.67 -2.98 -1.74
CA ILE A 154 14.48 -3.75 -2.70
C ILE A 154 14.82 -5.13 -2.14
N LEU A 155 15.27 -5.22 -0.89
CA LEU A 155 15.61 -6.48 -0.22
C LEU A 155 14.40 -7.42 -0.17
N TRP A 156 13.22 -6.92 0.21
CA TRP A 156 11.99 -7.69 0.19
C TRP A 156 11.61 -8.15 -1.22
N GLY A 157 11.81 -7.32 -2.24
CA GLY A 157 11.56 -7.74 -3.63
C GLY A 157 12.50 -8.83 -4.12
N LEU A 158 13.76 -8.79 -3.72
CA LEU A 158 14.73 -9.86 -3.97
C LEU A 158 14.33 -11.14 -3.21
N PHE A 159 13.96 -11.02 -1.94
CA PHE A 159 13.45 -12.14 -1.15
C PHE A 159 12.24 -12.81 -1.81
N LEU A 160 11.26 -12.01 -2.25
CA LEU A 160 10.08 -12.50 -2.96
C LEU A 160 10.45 -13.21 -4.27
N LYS A 161 11.45 -12.74 -5.01
CA LYS A 161 11.95 -13.42 -6.21
C LYS A 161 12.50 -14.82 -5.90
N PHE A 162 13.22 -14.98 -4.80
CA PHE A 162 13.69 -16.30 -4.38
C PHE A 162 12.56 -17.18 -3.85
N TRP A 163 11.61 -16.58 -3.14
CA TRP A 163 10.50 -17.30 -2.52
C TRP A 163 9.42 -17.73 -3.51
N GLU A 164 9.27 -17.00 -4.62
CA GLU A 164 8.43 -17.36 -5.77
C GLU A 164 8.76 -18.77 -6.28
N LYS A 165 10.05 -19.16 -6.33
CA LYS A 165 10.48 -20.51 -6.75
C LYS A 165 9.93 -21.62 -5.87
N LYS A 166 9.56 -21.32 -4.63
CA LYS A 166 8.95 -22.26 -3.68
C LYS A 166 7.42 -22.12 -3.60
N GLY A 167 6.81 -21.33 -4.50
CA GLY A 167 5.37 -21.07 -4.50
C GLY A 167 4.88 -20.34 -3.25
N TYR A 168 5.73 -19.48 -2.66
CA TYR A 168 5.42 -18.69 -1.45
C TYR A 168 4.93 -19.53 -0.25
N ARG A 169 5.38 -20.78 -0.14
CA ARG A 169 5.00 -21.69 0.95
C ARG A 169 5.35 -21.09 2.31
N TYR A 170 4.46 -21.32 3.29
CA TYR A 170 4.52 -20.85 4.68
C TYR A 170 4.32 -19.34 4.89
N GLY A 171 3.97 -18.59 3.85
CA GLY A 171 3.52 -17.21 4.00
C GLY A 171 2.10 -17.10 4.55
N LEU A 172 1.73 -15.92 5.03
CA LEU A 172 0.36 -15.59 5.41
C LEU A 172 -0.61 -15.82 4.26
N GLU A 173 -0.23 -15.50 3.02
CA GLU A 173 -1.06 -15.77 1.84
C GLU A 173 -1.27 -17.26 1.60
N TRP A 174 -0.25 -18.08 1.84
CA TRP A 174 -0.37 -19.54 1.75
C TRP A 174 -1.27 -20.10 2.85
N ILE A 175 -1.12 -19.60 4.09
CA ILE A 175 -1.98 -19.99 5.21
C ILE A 175 -3.43 -19.60 4.93
N MET A 176 -3.69 -18.36 4.52
CA MET A 176 -5.03 -17.88 4.18
C MET A 176 -5.66 -18.70 3.06
N THR A 177 -4.93 -19.00 1.99
CA THR A 177 -5.47 -19.83 0.90
C THR A 177 -5.74 -21.26 1.32
N LYS A 178 -4.95 -21.84 2.23
CA LYS A 178 -5.20 -23.17 2.80
C LYS A 178 -6.42 -23.19 3.72
N LEU A 179 -6.61 -22.14 4.52
CA LEU A 179 -7.79 -21.99 5.38
C LEU A 179 -9.06 -21.80 4.53
N LEU A 180 -9.01 -20.91 3.53
CA LEU A 180 -10.14 -20.64 2.63
C LEU A 180 -10.47 -21.83 1.72
N ALA A 181 -9.50 -22.66 1.36
CA ALA A 181 -9.73 -23.88 0.59
C ALA A 181 -10.66 -24.88 1.31
N LYS A 182 -10.82 -24.77 2.64
CA LYS A 182 -11.80 -25.57 3.39
C LYS A 182 -13.24 -25.08 3.22
N VAL A 183 -13.43 -23.83 2.77
CA VAL A 183 -14.74 -23.16 2.67
C VAL A 183 -15.17 -22.96 1.21
N GLY A 184 -14.23 -23.04 0.25
CA GLY A 184 -14.55 -22.98 -1.18
C GLY A 184 -13.34 -22.77 -2.10
N TYR A 185 -13.61 -22.36 -3.34
CA TYR A 185 -12.59 -22.10 -4.37
C TYR A 185 -11.84 -20.77 -4.11
N SER A 186 -10.51 -20.76 -4.26
CA SER A 186 -9.68 -19.57 -4.02
C SER A 186 -8.84 -19.21 -5.24
N SER A 187 -9.20 -18.12 -5.95
CA SER A 187 -8.41 -17.64 -7.11
C SER A 187 -6.99 -17.22 -6.73
N LYS A 188 -6.79 -16.81 -5.47
CA LYS A 188 -5.48 -16.45 -4.90
C LYS A 188 -4.54 -17.66 -4.82
N ARG A 189 -5.07 -18.87 -4.61
CA ARG A 189 -4.28 -20.12 -4.62
C ARG A 189 -3.66 -20.39 -5.99
N ASN A 190 -4.41 -20.18 -7.08
CA ASN A 190 -3.89 -20.36 -8.44
C ASN A 190 -2.77 -19.36 -8.76
N LYS A 191 -2.92 -18.11 -8.30
CA LYS A 191 -1.88 -17.07 -8.44
C LYS A 191 -0.60 -17.40 -7.67
N LEU A 192 -0.71 -18.01 -6.47
CA LEU A 192 0.45 -18.41 -5.65
C LEU A 192 1.22 -19.61 -6.23
N MET A 193 0.52 -20.54 -6.89
CA MET A 193 1.13 -21.72 -7.51
C MET A 193 1.69 -21.46 -8.91
N GLY A 194 1.76 -20.19 -9.34
CA GLY A 194 2.38 -19.80 -10.61
C GLY A 194 1.48 -19.94 -11.85
N GLY A 195 0.17 -20.16 -11.68
CA GLY A 195 -0.75 -20.32 -12.81
C GLY A 195 -0.42 -21.54 -13.66
N VAL A 196 -0.77 -22.74 -13.17
CA VAL A 196 -1.05 -23.85 -14.08
C VAL A 196 -2.48 -23.63 -14.56
N ASN A 197 -2.60 -23.05 -15.74
CA ASN A 197 -3.62 -23.23 -16.78
C ASN A 197 -3.50 -22.04 -17.74
N ASP A 198 -2.92 -22.32 -18.92
CA ASP A 198 -2.98 -21.65 -20.23
C ASP A 198 -3.33 -20.15 -20.31
#